data_AF-A0A4P5XQK3-F1
#
_entry.id   AF-A0A4P5XQK3-F1
#
_cell.length_a   1.000
_cell.length_b   1.000
_cell.length_c   1.000
_cell.angle_alpha   90.00
_cell.angle_beta   90.00
_cell.angle_gamma   90.00
#
_symmetry.space_group_name_H-M   'P 1'
#
loop_
_entity.id
_entity.type
_entity.pdbx_description
1 polymer ?
#
loop_
_entity_poly.entity_id
_entity_poly.type
_entity_poly.pdbx_seq_one_letter_code
_entity_poly.pdbx_strand_id
1 'polypeptide(L)'
;MRFDVLPRLTCVACVMALSACQPYMLKSSAVDKFAAPQQEIEFLDALEDMSAVTNNDALHGLLIIEDGQDLSNDYQERVAQGIRRKWLSSSFDLPANAAAHIGWMAGAGCRIMKVQGGVTMMIFGPIDRYALKELIYMQILPLRTDNQSLSGAEFIDYMNRLERIAGRAALKPGELQLDQTAGQSAVTPGNEAAIQEGSLPAGGPLEEPLVDEPNPQPKAPVAPGSAPISQQFPEPVNSGSPK
;
A
#
# COMPACT_ATOMS: atom_id res chain seq x y z
N MET A 1 32.85 -28.64 -42.04
CA MET A 1 31.42 -28.70 -41.64
C MET A 1 31.36 -28.75 -40.12
N ARG A 2 30.95 -27.66 -39.44
CA ARG A 2 30.49 -27.57 -38.04
C ARG A 2 30.49 -26.11 -37.58
N PHE A 3 29.46 -25.33 -37.93
CA PHE A 3 29.19 -24.01 -37.35
C PHE A 3 27.70 -23.65 -37.47
N ASP A 4 26.80 -24.37 -36.79
CA ASP A 4 25.35 -24.05 -36.81
C ASP A 4 24.65 -24.11 -35.44
N VAL A 5 25.37 -24.32 -34.33
CA VAL A 5 24.74 -24.54 -33.01
C VAL A 5 24.71 -23.29 -32.12
N LEU A 6 25.41 -22.21 -32.49
CA LEU A 6 25.59 -21.03 -31.64
C LEU A 6 24.40 -20.02 -31.57
N PRO A 7 23.53 -19.83 -32.59
CA PRO A 7 22.50 -18.77 -32.52
C PRO A 7 21.24 -19.16 -31.72
N ARG A 8 21.04 -20.44 -31.37
CA ARG A 8 19.86 -20.89 -30.62
C ARG A 8 19.97 -20.72 -29.10
N LEU A 9 21.18 -20.66 -28.56
CA LEU A 9 21.39 -20.53 -27.11
C LEU A 9 21.12 -19.10 -26.61
N THR A 10 21.40 -18.09 -27.43
CA THR A 10 21.28 -16.67 -27.05
C THR A 10 19.83 -16.19 -26.95
N CYS A 11 18.92 -16.71 -27.78
CA CYS A 11 17.50 -16.35 -27.71
C CYS A 11 16.81 -16.89 -26.45
N VAL A 12 17.24 -18.03 -25.91
CA VAL A 12 16.64 -18.62 -24.69
C VAL A 12 17.00 -17.81 -23.45
N ALA A 13 18.20 -17.26 -23.37
CA ALA A 13 18.63 -16.42 -22.24
C ALA A 13 17.86 -15.09 -22.18
N CYS A 14 17.56 -14.46 -23.32
CA CYS A 14 16.77 -13.21 -23.36
C CYS A 14 15.31 -13.40 -22.94
N VAL A 15 14.70 -14.56 -23.23
CA VAL A 15 13.30 -14.82 -22.85
C VAL A 15 13.18 -15.06 -21.33
N MET A 16 14.17 -15.70 -20.70
CA MET A 16 14.14 -15.92 -19.24
C MET A 16 14.35 -14.64 -18.42
N ALA A 17 15.04 -13.63 -18.97
CA ALA A 17 15.24 -12.34 -18.29
C ALA A 17 13.96 -11.47 -18.21
N LEU A 18 12.94 -11.76 -19.03
CA LEU A 18 11.71 -10.96 -19.08
C LEU A 18 10.59 -11.46 -18.14
N SER A 19 10.79 -12.58 -17.44
CA SER A 19 9.74 -13.23 -16.64
C SER A 19 9.79 -12.95 -15.13
N ALA A 20 10.67 -12.06 -14.66
CA ALA A 20 10.98 -11.95 -13.22
C ALA A 20 10.13 -10.95 -12.40
N CYS A 21 9.22 -10.19 -13.02
CA CYS A 21 8.37 -9.25 -12.30
C CYS A 21 6.99 -9.87 -12.01
N GLN A 22 6.94 -10.80 -11.05
CA GLN A 22 5.65 -11.29 -10.55
C GLN A 22 5.12 -10.36 -9.44
N PRO A 23 3.83 -10.01 -9.45
CA PRO A 23 3.22 -9.23 -8.38
C PRO A 23 3.26 -10.00 -7.06
N TYR A 24 3.42 -9.28 -5.95
CA TYR A 24 3.36 -9.87 -4.61
C TYR A 24 1.92 -10.31 -4.32
N MET A 25 1.71 -11.61 -4.19
CA MET A 25 0.39 -12.22 -3.96
C MET A 25 0.20 -12.56 -2.49
N LEU A 26 -0.95 -12.17 -1.95
CA LEU A 26 -1.38 -12.56 -0.62
C LEU A 26 -2.28 -13.81 -0.70
N LYS A 27 -2.38 -14.52 0.42
CA LYS A 27 -3.22 -15.73 0.51
C LYS A 27 -4.71 -15.41 0.42
N SER A 28 -5.13 -14.28 1.00
CA SER A 28 -6.52 -13.84 1.08
C SER A 28 -6.60 -12.34 1.29
N SER A 29 -7.73 -11.76 0.90
CA SER A 29 -8.17 -10.41 1.25
C SER A 29 -8.87 -10.41 2.61
N ALA A 30 -8.89 -9.28 3.33
CA ALA A 30 -9.77 -9.10 4.48
C ALA A 30 -11.26 -9.10 4.05
N VAL A 31 -11.57 -8.43 2.94
CA VAL A 31 -12.95 -8.36 2.42
C VAL A 31 -13.52 -9.72 2.00
N ASP A 32 -12.68 -10.73 1.73
CA ASP A 32 -13.16 -12.09 1.45
C ASP A 32 -13.89 -12.71 2.64
N LYS A 33 -13.59 -12.24 3.86
CA LYS A 33 -14.23 -12.68 5.12
C LYS A 33 -15.30 -11.72 5.60
N PHE A 34 -15.09 -10.41 5.35
CA PHE A 34 -15.90 -9.32 5.91
C PHE A 34 -16.32 -8.35 4.80
N ALA A 35 -17.20 -8.81 3.91
CA ALA A 35 -17.67 -8.00 2.77
C ALA A 35 -18.93 -7.17 3.09
N ALA A 36 -19.69 -7.55 4.12
CA ALA A 36 -20.98 -6.93 4.38
C ALA A 36 -20.83 -5.54 5.02
N PRO A 37 -21.69 -4.56 4.69
CA PRO A 37 -21.62 -3.22 5.27
C PRO A 37 -21.68 -3.19 6.80
N GLN A 38 -22.34 -4.16 7.42
CA GLN A 38 -22.44 -4.24 8.89
C GLN A 38 -21.18 -4.80 9.55
N GLN A 39 -20.22 -5.31 8.76
CA GLN A 39 -18.97 -5.93 9.21
C GLN A 39 -17.76 -5.01 8.98
N GLU A 40 -17.98 -3.71 8.80
CA GLU A 40 -16.91 -2.74 8.50
C GLU A 40 -15.83 -2.72 9.59
N ILE A 41 -16.23 -2.80 10.86
CA ILE A 41 -15.29 -2.80 11.98
C ILE A 41 -14.42 -4.05 11.97
N GLU A 42 -15.01 -5.23 11.73
CA GLU A 42 -14.30 -6.49 11.60
C GLU A 42 -13.39 -6.51 10.36
N PHE A 43 -13.82 -5.87 9.27
CA PHE A 43 -12.97 -5.66 8.10
C PHE A 43 -11.74 -4.81 8.45
N LEU A 44 -11.91 -3.68 9.12
CA LEU A 44 -10.81 -2.79 9.53
C LEU A 44 -9.86 -3.48 10.51
N ASP A 45 -10.39 -4.21 11.49
CA ASP A 45 -9.61 -5.02 12.45
C ASP A 45 -8.77 -6.09 11.71
N ALA A 46 -9.39 -6.85 10.82
CA ALA A 46 -8.68 -7.85 10.03
C ALA A 46 -7.64 -7.25 9.08
N LEU A 47 -7.90 -6.04 8.58
CA LEU A 47 -7.01 -5.33 7.69
C LEU A 47 -5.76 -4.85 8.44
N GLU A 48 -5.88 -4.36 9.67
CA GLU A 48 -4.76 -3.82 10.48
C GLU A 48 -3.56 -4.78 10.53
N ASP A 49 -3.83 -6.08 10.68
CA ASP A 49 -2.82 -7.14 10.78
C ASP A 49 -2.17 -7.55 9.43
N MET A 50 -2.66 -7.03 8.30
CA MET A 50 -2.17 -7.42 6.99
C MET A 50 -0.82 -6.77 6.65
N SER A 51 0.13 -7.58 6.19
CA SER A 51 1.46 -7.10 5.76
C SER A 51 1.41 -6.19 4.52
N ALA A 52 0.37 -6.34 3.69
CA ALA A 52 0.07 -5.47 2.57
C ALA A 52 -1.43 -5.49 2.28
N VAL A 53 -1.98 -4.34 1.90
CA VAL A 53 -3.37 -4.26 1.40
C VAL A 53 -3.46 -4.87 0.00
N THR A 54 -4.50 -5.67 -0.26
CA THR A 54 -4.75 -6.24 -1.58
C THR A 54 -5.54 -5.28 -2.48
N ASN A 55 -5.61 -5.54 -3.79
CA ASN A 55 -6.45 -4.73 -4.68
C ASN A 55 -7.94 -4.80 -4.30
N ASN A 56 -8.42 -5.95 -3.82
CA ASN A 56 -9.81 -6.14 -3.41
C ASN A 56 -10.13 -5.35 -2.13
N ASP A 57 -9.24 -5.41 -1.13
CA ASP A 57 -9.37 -4.61 0.10
C ASP A 57 -9.32 -3.10 -0.20
N ALA A 58 -8.40 -2.68 -1.06
CA ALA A 58 -8.23 -1.28 -1.39
C ALA A 58 -9.47 -0.70 -2.10
N LEU A 59 -10.06 -1.43 -3.06
CA LEU A 59 -11.28 -0.99 -3.72
C LEU A 59 -12.48 -0.98 -2.78
N HIS A 60 -12.61 -1.98 -1.90
CA HIS A 60 -13.65 -2.01 -0.89
C HIS A 60 -13.59 -0.78 0.02
N GLY A 61 -12.41 -0.49 0.59
CA GLY A 61 -12.21 0.69 1.44
C GLY A 61 -12.48 2.02 0.72
N LEU A 62 -12.05 2.16 -0.53
CA LEU A 62 -12.32 3.38 -1.31
C LEU A 62 -13.82 3.58 -1.63
N LEU A 63 -14.58 2.49 -1.82
CA LEU A 63 -16.03 2.56 -1.99
C LEU A 63 -16.73 2.98 -0.69
N ILE A 64 -16.28 2.45 0.45
CA ILE A 64 -16.76 2.88 1.77
C ILE A 64 -16.53 4.38 1.98
N ILE A 65 -15.34 4.90 1.67
CA ILE A 65 -15.05 6.33 1.83
C ILE A 65 -15.97 7.21 0.96
N GLU A 66 -16.20 6.84 -0.30
CA GLU A 66 -16.98 7.68 -1.23
C GLU A 66 -18.49 7.56 -1.00
N ASP A 67 -19.01 6.36 -0.76
CA ASP A 67 -20.45 6.08 -0.72
C ASP A 67 -20.99 5.79 0.69
N GLY A 68 -20.12 5.65 1.69
CA GLY A 68 -20.44 5.21 3.05
C GLY A 68 -20.66 3.70 3.19
N GLN A 69 -20.57 2.93 2.10
CA GLN A 69 -20.68 1.47 2.08
C GLN A 69 -20.22 0.91 0.73
N ASP A 70 -19.84 -0.36 0.70
CA ASP A 70 -19.63 -1.10 -0.54
C ASP A 70 -20.81 -2.05 -0.81
N LEU A 71 -21.46 -1.86 -1.96
CA LEU A 71 -22.60 -2.69 -2.42
C LEU A 71 -22.19 -3.74 -3.47
N SER A 72 -20.89 -3.85 -3.76
CA SER A 72 -20.38 -4.78 -4.76
C SER A 72 -20.38 -6.21 -4.20
N ASN A 73 -20.86 -7.16 -4.99
CA ASN A 73 -20.91 -8.58 -4.60
C ASN A 73 -19.53 -9.24 -4.68
N ASP A 74 -18.70 -8.80 -5.63
CA ASP A 74 -17.39 -9.39 -5.88
C ASP A 74 -16.34 -8.36 -6.33
N TYR A 75 -15.11 -8.83 -6.51
CA TYR A 75 -13.99 -8.01 -6.95
C TYR A 75 -14.19 -7.40 -8.34
N GLN A 76 -14.84 -8.11 -9.27
CA GLN A 76 -15.02 -7.62 -10.64
C GLN A 76 -16.03 -6.47 -10.67
N GLU A 77 -17.08 -6.55 -9.86
CA GLU A 77 -18.01 -5.44 -9.66
C GLU A 77 -17.30 -4.21 -9.05
N ARG A 78 -16.41 -4.40 -8.07
CA ARG A 78 -15.59 -3.30 -7.52
C ARG A 78 -14.69 -2.67 -8.56
N VAL A 79 -14.04 -3.47 -9.41
CA VAL A 79 -13.22 -2.98 -10.53
C VAL A 79 -14.09 -2.19 -11.50
N ALA A 80 -15.28 -2.69 -11.85
CA ALA A 80 -16.21 -1.99 -12.73
C ALA A 80 -16.65 -0.64 -12.14
N GLN A 81 -16.91 -0.57 -10.83
CA GLN A 81 -17.17 0.70 -10.13
C GLN A 81 -15.97 1.64 -10.21
N GLY A 82 -14.76 1.14 -9.95
CA GLY A 82 -13.52 1.91 -10.04
C GLY A 82 -13.28 2.49 -11.43
N ILE A 83 -13.52 1.72 -12.49
CA ILE A 83 -13.42 2.18 -13.88
C ILE A 83 -14.49 3.24 -14.18
N ARG A 84 -15.75 3.00 -13.79
CA ARG A 84 -16.87 3.94 -13.99
C ARG A 84 -16.61 5.30 -13.34
N ARG A 85 -15.97 5.30 -12.16
CA ARG A 85 -15.58 6.49 -11.40
C ARG A 85 -14.26 7.09 -11.85
N LYS A 86 -13.62 6.51 -12.87
CA LYS A 86 -12.31 6.88 -13.41
C LYS A 86 -11.17 6.76 -12.38
N TRP A 87 -11.35 6.01 -11.31
CA TRP A 87 -10.31 5.68 -10.34
C TRP A 87 -9.27 4.75 -10.95
N LEU A 88 -9.75 3.82 -11.78
CA LEU A 88 -8.94 2.84 -12.50
C LEU A 88 -8.94 3.14 -13.99
N SER A 89 -7.92 2.65 -14.71
CA SER A 89 -7.91 2.66 -16.17
C SER A 89 -8.89 1.63 -16.72
N SER A 90 -9.40 1.85 -17.94
CA SER A 90 -10.29 0.88 -18.60
C SER A 90 -9.64 -0.47 -18.89
N SER A 91 -8.32 -0.56 -18.79
CA SER A 91 -7.52 -1.77 -19.00
C SER A 91 -6.98 -2.35 -17.68
N PHE A 92 -7.57 -1.98 -16.55
CA PHE A 92 -7.17 -2.50 -15.25
C PHE A 92 -7.52 -3.99 -15.15
N ASP A 93 -6.49 -4.83 -15.04
CA ASP A 93 -6.60 -6.29 -15.00
C ASP A 93 -5.62 -6.86 -13.95
N LEU A 94 -5.63 -6.30 -12.75
CA LEU A 94 -4.82 -6.79 -11.65
C LEU A 94 -5.60 -7.85 -10.85
N PRO A 95 -4.94 -8.93 -10.37
CA PRO A 95 -5.59 -9.93 -9.53
C PRO A 95 -6.06 -9.36 -8.19
N ALA A 96 -7.19 -9.88 -7.68
CA ALA A 96 -7.81 -9.46 -6.42
C ALA A 96 -6.82 -9.48 -5.24
N ASN A 97 -6.11 -10.59 -5.08
CA ASN A 97 -5.19 -10.84 -3.95
C ASN A 97 -3.76 -10.36 -4.20
N ALA A 98 -3.50 -9.68 -5.32
CA ALA A 98 -2.23 -9.00 -5.51
C ALA A 98 -2.18 -7.75 -4.61
N ALA A 99 -1.00 -7.44 -4.07
CA ALA A 99 -0.82 -6.22 -3.29
C ALA A 99 -1.16 -4.99 -4.14
N ALA A 100 -1.93 -4.07 -3.56
CA ALA A 100 -2.32 -2.85 -4.22
C ALA A 100 -1.13 -1.88 -4.31
N HIS A 101 -0.92 -1.35 -5.50
CA HIS A 101 0.08 -0.32 -5.74
C HIS A 101 -0.44 1.05 -5.33
N ILE A 102 0.41 1.81 -4.63
CA ILE A 102 0.11 3.15 -4.14
C ILE A 102 -0.25 4.11 -5.28
N GLY A 103 0.30 3.93 -6.48
CA GLY A 103 0.06 4.82 -7.62
C GLY A 103 -1.42 4.97 -7.97
N TRP A 104 -2.12 3.86 -8.21
CA TRP A 104 -3.54 3.89 -8.57
C TRP A 104 -4.41 4.29 -7.37
N MET A 105 -4.04 3.86 -6.15
CA MET A 105 -4.73 4.26 -4.93
C MET A 105 -4.69 5.77 -4.71
N ALA A 106 -3.53 6.39 -4.98
CA ALA A 106 -3.36 7.84 -4.91
C ALA A 106 -4.19 8.56 -5.98
N GLY A 107 -4.21 8.03 -7.20
CA GLY A 107 -5.07 8.53 -8.27
C GLY A 107 -6.55 8.50 -7.87
N ALA A 108 -7.02 7.41 -7.27
CA ALA A 108 -8.38 7.29 -6.76
C ALA A 108 -8.66 8.29 -5.62
N GLY A 109 -7.77 8.37 -4.63
CA GLY A 109 -7.89 9.29 -3.49
C GLY A 109 -8.00 10.76 -3.90
N CYS A 110 -7.17 11.22 -4.84
CA CYS A 110 -7.28 12.59 -5.37
C CYS A 110 -8.65 12.86 -6.02
N ARG A 111 -9.25 11.86 -6.70
CA ARG A 111 -10.56 12.01 -7.33
C ARG A 111 -11.69 12.07 -6.31
N ILE A 112 -11.64 11.20 -5.30
CA ILE A 112 -12.58 11.18 -4.15
C ILE A 112 -12.58 12.54 -3.46
N MET A 113 -11.38 13.04 -3.10
CA MET A 113 -11.24 14.34 -2.42
C MET A 113 -11.37 15.56 -3.33
N LYS A 114 -11.50 15.37 -4.66
CA LYS A 114 -11.52 16.45 -5.66
C LYS A 114 -10.30 17.38 -5.58
N VAL A 115 -9.13 16.83 -5.28
CA VAL A 115 -7.87 17.57 -5.24
C VAL A 115 -7.45 17.96 -6.65
N GLN A 116 -7.33 19.27 -6.90
CA GLN A 116 -6.88 19.79 -8.18
C GLN A 116 -5.36 19.65 -8.36
N GLY A 117 -4.60 19.73 -7.26
CA GLY A 117 -3.14 19.69 -7.24
C GLY A 117 -2.50 20.84 -8.02
N GLY A 118 -1.23 20.66 -8.38
CA GLY A 118 -0.48 21.62 -9.21
C GLY A 118 -0.97 21.72 -10.66
N VAL A 119 -0.41 22.68 -11.41
CA VAL A 119 -0.80 23.01 -12.80
C VAL A 119 -0.88 21.79 -13.72
N THR A 120 0.04 20.82 -13.59
CA THR A 120 0.02 19.60 -14.40
C THR A 120 -1.24 18.75 -14.14
N MET A 121 -1.66 18.61 -12.89
CA MET A 121 -2.89 17.88 -12.55
C MET A 121 -4.15 18.65 -12.96
N MET A 122 -4.11 19.98 -13.01
CA MET A 122 -5.21 20.79 -13.56
C MET A 122 -5.40 20.58 -15.06
N ILE A 123 -4.32 20.34 -15.81
CA ILE A 123 -4.36 20.16 -17.27
C ILE A 123 -4.69 18.70 -17.64
N PHE A 124 -4.02 17.74 -17.01
CA PHE A 124 -4.10 16.32 -17.40
C PHE A 124 -4.95 15.47 -16.47
N GLY A 125 -5.43 16.04 -15.36
CA GLY A 125 -6.09 15.31 -14.29
C GLY A 125 -5.11 14.57 -13.37
N PRO A 126 -5.65 13.83 -12.38
CA PRO A 126 -4.87 13.05 -11.43
C PRO A 126 -4.30 11.78 -12.08
N ILE A 127 -3.14 11.93 -12.73
CA ILE A 127 -2.29 10.81 -13.14
C ILE A 127 -1.55 10.27 -11.91
N ASP A 128 -1.51 8.96 -11.72
CA ASP A 128 -0.98 8.23 -10.57
C ASP A 128 0.31 8.82 -9.98
N ARG A 129 1.33 9.04 -10.82
CA ARG A 129 2.62 9.60 -10.38
C ARG A 129 2.51 10.99 -9.78
N TYR A 130 1.65 11.85 -10.34
CA TYR A 130 1.45 13.21 -9.85
C TYR A 130 0.49 13.24 -8.67
N ALA A 131 -0.55 12.42 -8.70
CA ALA A 131 -1.47 12.23 -7.57
C ALA A 131 -0.70 11.79 -6.31
N LEU A 132 0.21 10.81 -6.44
CA LEU A 132 1.06 10.38 -5.33
C LEU A 132 1.88 11.54 -4.74
N LYS A 133 2.55 12.32 -5.58
CA LYS A 133 3.34 13.47 -5.11
C LYS A 133 2.48 14.50 -4.38
N GLU A 134 1.28 14.76 -4.89
CA GLU A 134 0.34 15.69 -4.27
C GLU A 134 -0.13 15.17 -2.89
N LEU A 135 -0.49 13.90 -2.79
CA LEU A 135 -0.90 13.28 -1.51
C LEU A 135 0.25 13.21 -0.50
N ILE A 136 1.49 13.03 -0.95
CA ILE A 136 2.68 13.14 -0.08
C ILE A 136 2.84 14.59 0.40
N TYR A 137 2.70 15.58 -0.48
CA TYR A 137 2.78 17.00 -0.13
C TYR A 137 1.71 17.40 0.90
N MET A 138 0.50 16.88 0.73
CA MET A 138 -0.62 17.05 1.68
C MET A 138 -0.46 16.24 2.97
N GLN A 139 0.62 15.46 3.13
CA GLN A 139 0.87 14.58 4.28
C GLN A 139 -0.24 13.53 4.49
N ILE A 140 -0.88 13.11 3.40
CA ILE A 140 -1.89 12.05 3.35
C ILE A 140 -1.22 10.69 3.18
N LEU A 141 -0.20 10.63 2.31
CA LEU A 141 0.60 9.42 2.10
C LEU A 141 2.03 9.63 2.58
N PRO A 142 2.70 8.57 3.09
CA PRO A 142 4.12 8.61 3.38
C PRO A 142 4.96 8.70 2.10
N LEU A 143 6.21 9.15 2.23
CA LEU A 143 7.15 9.20 1.11
C LEU A 143 7.45 7.78 0.58
N ARG A 144 6.86 7.46 -0.58
CA ARG A 144 6.94 6.14 -1.24
C ARG A 144 7.00 6.29 -2.76
N THR A 145 7.31 5.19 -3.44
CA THR A 145 7.14 5.08 -4.90
C THR A 145 5.76 4.55 -5.25
N ASP A 146 5.34 4.78 -6.49
CA ASP A 146 4.04 4.36 -7.04
C ASP A 146 3.82 2.84 -7.04
N ASN A 147 4.90 2.07 -7.22
CA ASN A 147 4.85 0.61 -7.28
C ASN A 147 4.94 -0.07 -5.91
N GLN A 148 5.12 0.68 -4.82
CA GLN A 148 5.08 0.13 -3.46
C GLN A 148 3.63 -0.13 -3.02
N SER A 149 3.46 -1.01 -2.04
CA SER A 149 2.19 -1.25 -1.35
C SER A 149 2.20 -0.64 0.04
N LEU A 150 1.02 -0.41 0.60
CA LEU A 150 0.84 -0.06 2.01
C LEU A 150 0.58 -1.34 2.80
N SER A 151 1.05 -1.41 4.04
CA SER A 151 0.51 -2.34 5.03
C SER A 151 -0.96 -2.00 5.33
N GLY A 152 -1.68 -2.93 5.95
CA GLY A 152 -3.08 -2.69 6.31
C GLY A 152 -3.25 -1.51 7.26
N ALA A 153 -2.43 -1.42 8.32
CA ALA A 153 -2.43 -0.26 9.23
C ALA A 153 -2.11 1.07 8.52
N GLU A 154 -1.13 1.10 7.60
CA GLU A 154 -0.85 2.30 6.78
C GLU A 154 -2.03 2.67 5.86
N PHE A 155 -2.73 1.67 5.32
CA PHE A 155 -3.91 1.90 4.49
C PHE A 155 -5.09 2.45 5.32
N ILE A 156 -5.29 1.98 6.55
CA ILE A 156 -6.29 2.53 7.48
C ILE A 156 -5.97 4.00 7.82
N ASP A 157 -4.71 4.33 8.12
CA ASP A 157 -4.30 5.74 8.32
C ASP A 157 -4.54 6.58 7.06
N TYR A 158 -4.24 6.03 5.88
CA TYR A 158 -4.56 6.66 4.60
C TYR A 158 -6.04 6.97 4.45
N MET A 159 -6.94 6.01 4.73
CA MET A 159 -8.39 6.21 4.67
C MET A 159 -8.85 7.30 5.63
N ASN A 160 -8.42 7.24 6.89
CA ASN A 160 -8.74 8.23 7.92
C ASN A 160 -8.29 9.65 7.53
N ARG A 161 -7.18 9.79 6.80
CA ARG A 161 -6.71 11.09 6.29
C ARG A 161 -7.54 11.58 5.11
N LEU A 162 -7.93 10.69 4.19
CA LEU A 162 -8.82 11.02 3.08
C LEU A 162 -10.16 11.56 3.60
N GLU A 163 -10.81 10.83 4.51
CA GLU A 163 -12.12 11.21 5.07
C GLU A 163 -12.09 12.57 5.77
N ARG A 164 -11.05 12.82 6.56
CA ARG A 164 -10.87 14.09 7.25
C ARG A 164 -10.84 15.28 6.29
N ILE A 165 -10.26 15.10 5.10
CA ILE A 165 -10.13 16.15 4.10
C ILE A 165 -11.40 16.24 3.24
N ALA A 166 -11.97 15.10 2.84
CA ALA A 166 -13.24 15.05 2.13
C ALA A 166 -14.37 15.68 2.95
N GLY A 167 -14.46 15.36 4.24
CA GLY A 167 -15.40 15.95 5.18
C GLY A 167 -15.20 17.46 5.39
N ARG A 168 -13.94 17.94 5.39
CA ARG A 168 -13.64 19.39 5.40
C ARG A 168 -14.06 20.08 4.11
N ALA A 169 -13.90 19.43 2.95
CA ALA A 169 -14.32 19.97 1.66
C ALA A 169 -15.85 20.05 1.52
N ALA A 170 -16.60 19.25 2.28
CA ALA A 170 -18.06 19.32 2.35
C ALA A 170 -18.59 20.49 3.20
N LEU A 171 -17.76 21.09 4.07
CA LEU A 171 -18.11 22.27 4.86
C LEU A 171 -17.90 23.54 4.01
N LYS A 172 -18.85 24.49 4.08
CA LYS A 172 -18.77 25.75 3.32
C LYS A 172 -17.51 26.55 3.71
N PRO A 173 -16.81 27.19 2.76
CA PRO A 173 -15.74 28.13 3.07
C PRO A 173 -16.32 29.29 3.88
N GLY A 174 -16.05 29.33 5.19
CA GLY A 174 -16.55 30.36 6.10
C GLY A 174 -17.31 29.83 7.33
N GLU A 175 -17.63 28.54 7.40
CA GLU A 175 -18.27 27.92 8.58
C GLU A 175 -17.26 27.26 9.53
N LEU A 176 -15.97 27.32 9.20
CA LEU A 176 -14.90 26.97 10.12
C LEU A 176 -14.56 28.19 11.00
N GLN A 177 -15.28 28.34 12.11
CA GLN A 177 -14.63 28.92 13.29
C GLN A 177 -13.53 27.94 13.70
N LEU A 178 -12.30 28.25 13.30
CA LEU A 178 -11.11 27.66 13.90
C LEU A 178 -11.02 28.14 15.35
N ASP A 179 -11.76 27.48 16.24
CA ASP A 179 -11.44 27.46 17.66
C ASP A 179 -10.63 26.19 17.94
N GLN A 180 -9.48 26.08 17.28
CA GLN A 180 -8.46 25.07 17.57
C GLN A 180 -7.09 25.58 17.14
N THR A 181 -6.52 26.36 18.06
CA THR A 181 -5.14 26.35 18.55
C THR A 181 -4.32 25.13 18.09
N ALA A 182 -3.81 25.19 16.86
CA ALA A 182 -2.67 24.40 16.41
C ALA A 182 -1.64 25.39 15.84
N GLY A 183 -0.84 25.99 16.73
CA GLY A 183 0.28 26.85 16.31
C GLY A 183 0.39 28.23 16.95
N GLN A 184 -0.22 28.52 18.11
CA GLN A 184 0.34 29.58 18.96
C GLN A 184 1.63 29.06 19.60
N SER A 185 2.68 28.97 18.77
CA SER A 185 4.04 29.20 19.26
C SER A 185 4.03 30.53 20.00
N ALA A 186 4.50 30.49 21.24
CA ALA A 186 4.70 31.63 22.10
C ALA A 186 5.79 32.57 21.54
N VAL A 187 5.46 33.32 20.49
CA VAL A 187 6.22 34.51 20.10
C VAL A 187 5.23 35.65 19.92
N THR A 188 4.91 36.28 21.04
CA THR A 188 4.28 37.59 21.06
C THR A 188 5.28 38.60 20.47
N PRO A 189 4.90 39.45 19.50
CA PRO A 189 5.71 40.60 19.11
C PRO A 189 5.78 41.54 20.33
N GLY A 190 6.93 41.61 20.98
CA GLY A 190 7.11 42.42 22.20
C GLY A 190 8.02 41.83 23.29
N ASN A 191 8.59 40.63 23.10
CA ASN A 191 9.60 40.07 24.01
C ASN A 191 10.89 39.63 23.29
N GLU A 192 11.52 40.57 22.59
CA GLU A 192 12.83 40.36 21.96
C GLU A 192 14.00 40.35 22.98
N ALA A 193 13.72 40.57 24.27
CA ALA A 193 14.74 40.68 25.31
C ALA A 193 15.04 39.38 26.07
N ALA A 194 14.29 38.30 25.86
CA ALA A 194 14.48 37.05 26.60
C ALA A 194 15.43 36.03 25.93
N ILE A 195 15.98 36.34 24.74
CA ILE A 195 17.04 35.52 24.12
C ILE A 195 18.39 36.09 24.54
N GLN A 196 18.66 36.02 25.85
CA GLN A 196 19.98 36.35 26.41
C GLN A 196 20.75 35.06 26.63
N GLU A 197 21.72 34.83 25.75
CA GLU A 197 22.94 34.03 25.89
C GLU A 197 22.97 33.02 27.05
N GLY A 198 22.43 31.82 26.80
CA GLY A 198 22.69 30.64 27.61
C GLY A 198 23.97 29.94 27.14
N SER A 199 25.08 30.26 27.79
CA SER A 199 26.38 29.60 27.68
C SER A 199 26.24 28.06 27.83
N LEU A 200 26.66 27.31 26.82
CA LEU A 200 26.78 25.85 26.90
C LEU A 200 28.03 25.49 27.72
N PRO A 201 27.94 24.72 28.83
CA PRO A 201 29.13 24.17 29.45
C PRO A 201 29.72 23.08 28.55
N ALA A 202 30.91 23.36 28.01
CA ALA A 202 31.81 22.36 27.45
C ALA A 202 32.31 21.46 28.60
N GLY A 203 31.98 20.17 28.57
CA GLY A 203 32.50 19.20 29.55
C GLY A 203 31.63 17.97 29.71
N GLY A 204 31.46 17.18 28.64
CA GLY A 204 30.96 15.81 28.75
C GLY A 204 32.12 14.84 29.06
N PRO A 205 31.93 13.80 29.89
CA PRO A 205 32.96 12.81 30.18
C PRO A 205 33.36 12.03 28.92
N LEU A 206 34.66 11.78 28.76
CA LEU A 206 35.22 10.85 27.78
C LEU A 206 34.57 9.47 27.97
N GLU A 207 33.78 9.03 27.00
CA GLU A 207 33.37 7.62 26.88
C GLU A 207 34.61 6.76 26.67
N GLU A 208 34.76 5.76 27.54
CA GLU A 208 35.78 4.72 27.44
C GLU A 208 35.55 3.86 26.18
N PRO A 209 36.60 3.26 25.59
CA PRO A 209 36.46 2.37 24.46
C PRO A 209 35.66 1.13 24.84
N LEU A 210 34.53 0.91 24.17
CA LEU A 210 33.79 -0.34 24.22
C LEU A 210 34.70 -1.50 23.81
N VAL A 211 34.88 -2.43 24.75
CA VAL A 211 35.55 -3.70 24.59
C VAL A 211 34.77 -4.54 23.56
N ASP A 212 35.47 -4.99 22.52
CA ASP A 212 34.97 -5.93 21.52
C ASP A 212 34.32 -7.17 22.17
N GLU A 213 33.02 -7.37 21.91
CA GLU A 213 32.37 -8.65 22.19
C GLU A 213 32.85 -9.73 21.19
N PRO A 214 33.16 -10.95 21.66
CA PRO A 214 33.65 -12.01 20.80
C PRO A 214 32.55 -12.57 19.89
N ASN A 215 32.79 -12.37 18.59
CA ASN A 215 32.22 -13.06 17.44
C ASN A 215 31.65 -14.47 17.72
N PRO A 216 30.32 -14.69 17.67
CA PRO A 216 29.75 -16.03 17.73
C PRO A 216 30.04 -16.80 16.45
N GLN A 217 30.80 -17.90 16.59
CA GLN A 217 31.14 -18.82 15.50
C GLN A 217 29.90 -19.31 14.73
N PRO A 218 29.98 -19.42 13.39
CA PRO A 218 28.92 -20.03 12.60
C PRO A 218 28.82 -21.53 12.88
N LYS A 219 27.68 -21.96 13.45
CA LYS A 219 27.32 -23.38 13.55
C LYS A 219 27.14 -23.96 12.14
N ALA A 220 27.83 -25.05 11.89
CA ALA A 220 27.77 -25.82 10.65
C ALA A 220 26.32 -26.26 10.29
N PRO A 221 26.00 -26.41 9.00
CA PRO A 221 24.70 -26.87 8.55
C PRO A 221 24.48 -28.34 8.94
N VAL A 222 23.41 -28.58 9.70
CA VAL A 222 22.87 -29.92 9.97
C VAL A 222 22.23 -30.43 8.68
N ALA A 223 22.73 -31.56 8.19
CA ALA A 223 22.18 -32.27 7.04
C ALA A 223 20.73 -32.70 7.30
N PRO A 224 19.78 -32.47 6.37
CA PRO A 224 18.44 -33.03 6.48
C PRO A 224 18.48 -34.53 6.18
N GLY A 225 18.14 -35.31 7.20
CA GLY A 225 17.88 -36.74 7.08
C GLY A 225 16.68 -37.01 6.19
N SER A 226 16.91 -37.83 5.18
CA SER A 226 15.92 -38.37 4.25
C SER A 226 14.97 -39.31 5.01
N ALA A 227 13.69 -38.95 5.08
CA ALA A 227 12.61 -39.91 5.38
C ALA A 227 11.80 -40.15 4.10
N PRO A 228 11.51 -41.41 3.73
CA PRO A 228 10.74 -41.73 2.54
C PRO A 228 9.25 -41.41 2.78
N ILE A 229 8.71 -40.45 2.03
CA ILE A 229 7.27 -40.27 1.89
C ILE A 229 6.77 -41.36 0.94
N SER A 230 6.09 -42.35 1.51
CA SER A 230 5.30 -43.34 0.79
C SER A 230 4.26 -42.62 -0.08
N GLN A 231 4.42 -42.71 -1.39
CA GLN A 231 3.41 -42.34 -2.37
C GLN A 231 2.29 -43.36 -2.31
N GLN A 232 1.16 -42.99 -1.72
CA GLN A 232 -0.08 -43.75 -1.81
C GLN A 232 -0.91 -43.14 -2.94
N PHE A 233 -0.79 -43.75 -4.13
CA PHE A 233 -1.65 -43.45 -5.28
C PHE A 233 -3.09 -43.88 -4.96
N PRO A 234 -4.10 -43.00 -5.12
CA PRO A 234 -5.48 -43.45 -5.18
C PRO A 234 -5.74 -44.15 -6.53
N GLU A 235 -6.36 -45.33 -6.46
CA GLU A 235 -6.82 -46.10 -7.62
C GLU A 235 -7.85 -45.31 -8.46
N PRO A 236 -7.88 -45.50 -9.79
CA PRO A 236 -8.94 -44.93 -10.63
C PRO A 236 -10.26 -45.66 -10.39
N VAL A 237 -11.25 -44.92 -9.86
CA VAL A 237 -12.65 -45.36 -9.80
C VAL A 237 -13.18 -45.46 -11.23
N ASN A 238 -13.31 -46.70 -11.69
CA ASN A 238 -14.06 -47.07 -12.88
C ASN A 238 -15.52 -47.28 -12.47
N SER A 239 -16.38 -46.30 -12.73
CA SER A 239 -17.84 -46.44 -12.61
C SER A 239 -18.46 -46.29 -13.98
N GLY A 240 -18.85 -47.44 -14.54
CA GLY A 240 -19.43 -47.56 -15.85
C GLY A 240 -20.81 -46.92 -15.98
N SER A 241 -21.10 -46.51 -17.21
CA SER A 241 -22.43 -46.18 -17.69
C SER A 241 -23.35 -47.41 -17.68
N PRO A 242 -24.64 -47.21 -17.36
CA PRO A 242 -25.69 -48.02 -17.93
C PRO A 242 -26.65 -47.17 -18.77
N LYS A 243 -26.71 -47.58 -20.05
CA LYS A 243 -27.82 -47.55 -21.03
C LYS A 243 -28.78 -46.36 -21.08
#